data_AF-A0AAD0QIW9-F1
#
_entry.id   AF-A0AAD0QIW9-F1
#
_cell.length_a   1.000
_cell.length_b   1.000
_cell.length_c   1.000
_cell.angle_alpha   90.00
_cell.angle_beta   90.00
_cell.angle_gamma   90.00
#
_symmetry.space_group_name_H-M   'P 1'
#
loop_
_entity.id
_entity.type
_entity.pdbx_description
1 polymer ?
#
loop_
_entity_poly.entity_id
_entity_poly.type
_entity_poly.pdbx_seq_one_letter_code
_entity_poly.pdbx_strand_id
1 'polypeptide(L)'
;MLLSKLLKAHLINQRILLKSSITLFETMISLLILMVVVGGFLKIPYDSYEDEELFNLINELENNFATKDYRYFLKQKGFLTIIKDSDDKQKEIISVDKYIFKNDKITVFKYEK
;
A
#
# COMPACT_ATOMS: atom_id res chain seq x y z
N MET A 1 64.58 9.27 -32.32
CA MET A 1 64.21 8.36 -31.19
C MET A 1 63.47 9.08 -30.06
N LEU A 2 63.84 10.31 -29.68
CA LEU A 2 63.16 11.07 -28.62
C LEU A 2 61.74 11.53 -28.99
N LEU A 3 61.57 12.07 -30.21
CA LEU A 3 60.27 12.58 -30.67
C LEU A 3 59.18 11.50 -30.72
N SER A 4 59.50 10.28 -31.15
CA SER A 4 58.53 9.18 -31.20
C SER A 4 58.14 8.68 -29.80
N LYS A 5 59.07 8.69 -28.83
CA LYS A 5 58.75 8.39 -27.42
C LYS A 5 57.79 9.44 -26.84
N LEU A 6 58.02 10.72 -27.16
CA LEU A 6 57.20 11.83 -26.69
C LEU A 6 55.77 11.78 -27.27
N LEU A 7 55.66 11.49 -28.58
CA LEU A 7 54.39 11.28 -29.25
C LEU A 7 53.61 10.09 -28.65
N LYS A 8 54.30 8.97 -28.40
CA LYS A 8 53.69 7.77 -27.80
C LYS A 8 53.20 8.03 -26.37
N ALA A 9 53.97 8.77 -25.57
CA ALA A 9 53.55 9.17 -24.22
C ALA A 9 52.32 10.08 -24.25
N HIS A 10 52.27 11.04 -25.17
CA HIS A 10 51.11 11.92 -25.33
C HIS A 10 49.84 11.15 -25.71
N LEU A 11 49.93 10.20 -26.65
CA LEU A 11 48.80 9.35 -27.05
C LEU A 11 48.31 8.45 -25.91
N ILE A 12 49.22 7.91 -25.09
CA ILE A 12 48.86 7.13 -23.90
C ILE A 12 48.11 8.02 -22.89
N ASN A 13 48.62 9.24 -22.65
CA ASN A 13 47.99 10.17 -21.72
C ASN A 13 46.59 10.60 -22.17
N GLN A 14 46.41 10.89 -23.47
CA GLN A 14 45.08 11.18 -24.03
C GLN A 14 44.12 10.00 -23.87
N ARG A 15 44.60 8.77 -24.07
CA ARG A 15 43.78 7.57 -23.87
C ARG A 15 43.37 7.38 -22.41
N ILE A 16 44.26 7.70 -21.47
CA ILE A 16 43.95 7.65 -20.02
C ILE A 16 42.90 8.71 -19.67
N LEU A 17 43.06 9.94 -20.16
CA LEU A 17 42.10 11.02 -19.96
C LEU A 17 40.71 10.66 -20.54
N LEU A 18 40.66 10.13 -21.76
CA LEU A 18 39.41 9.66 -22.36
C LEU A 18 38.72 8.58 -21.52
N LYS A 19 39.48 7.60 -21.03
CA LYS A 19 38.93 6.55 -20.15
C LYS A 19 38.37 7.15 -18.86
N SER A 20 39.13 8.03 -18.21
CA SER A 20 38.70 8.68 -16.96
C SER A 20 37.43 9.52 -17.15
N SER A 21 37.32 10.25 -18.25
CA SER A 21 36.14 11.06 -18.56
C SER A 21 34.90 10.22 -18.83
N ILE A 22 35.05 9.08 -19.52
CA ILE A 22 33.95 8.13 -19.74
C ILE A 22 33.48 7.53 -18.41
N THR A 23 34.41 7.13 -17.54
CA THR A 23 34.06 6.61 -16.21
C THR A 23 33.34 7.67 -15.38
N LEU A 24 33.80 8.93 -15.40
CA LEU A 24 33.11 10.02 -14.70
C LEU A 24 31.68 10.24 -15.23
N PHE A 25 31.51 10.22 -16.54
CA PHE A 25 30.19 10.36 -17.16
C PHE A 25 29.25 9.20 -16.77
N GLU A 26 29.74 7.97 -16.79
CA GLU A 26 29.02 6.78 -16.34
C GLU A 26 28.60 6.93 -14.87
N THR A 27 29.51 7.35 -14.00
CA THR A 27 29.18 7.56 -12.58
C THR A 27 28.12 8.65 -12.36
N MET A 28 28.15 9.75 -13.12
CA MET A 28 27.11 10.78 -13.08
C MET A 28 25.74 10.23 -13.49
N ILE A 29 25.69 9.43 -14.55
CA ILE A 29 24.44 8.80 -14.99
C ILE A 29 23.93 7.81 -13.95
N SER A 30 24.81 6.99 -13.37
CA SER A 30 24.42 6.04 -12.32
C SER A 30 23.84 6.75 -11.09
N LEU A 31 24.45 7.85 -10.66
CA LEU A 31 23.93 8.65 -9.55
C LEU A 31 22.58 9.29 -9.89
N LEU A 32 22.40 9.77 -11.12
CA LEU A 32 21.13 10.36 -11.56
C LEU A 32 20.00 9.32 -11.58
N ILE A 33 20.26 8.12 -12.12
CA ILE A 33 19.30 7.02 -12.08
C ILE A 33 18.97 6.65 -10.64
N LEU A 34 19.98 6.55 -9.77
CA LEU A 34 19.77 6.25 -8.34
C LEU A 34 18.89 7.30 -7.66
N MET A 35 19.12 8.60 -7.92
CA MET A 35 18.28 9.67 -7.37
C MET A 35 16.82 9.56 -7.83
N VAL A 36 16.59 9.25 -9.10
CA VAL A 36 15.21 9.06 -9.63
C VAL A 36 14.54 7.86 -8.97
N VAL A 37 15.26 6.74 -8.82
CA VAL A 37 14.74 5.53 -8.18
C VAL A 37 14.40 5.80 -6.71
N VAL A 38 15.34 6.36 -5.93
CA VAL A 38 15.13 6.68 -4.51
C VAL A 38 14.01 7.72 -4.35
N GLY A 39 14.00 8.77 -5.16
CA GLY A 39 12.95 9.79 -5.14
C GLY A 39 11.57 9.23 -5.53
N GLY A 40 11.53 8.22 -6.39
CA GLY A 40 10.33 7.45 -6.70
C GLY A 40 9.82 6.67 -5.49
N PHE A 41 10.70 5.93 -4.81
CA PHE A 41 10.34 5.17 -3.60
C PHE A 41 9.85 6.06 -2.46
N LEU A 42 10.45 7.24 -2.25
CA LEU A 42 10.00 8.19 -1.22
C LEU A 42 8.59 8.76 -1.47
N LYS A 43 8.11 8.73 -2.72
CA LYS A 43 6.75 9.18 -3.08
C LYS A 43 5.70 8.09 -3.03
N ILE A 44 6.11 6.82 -2.93
CA ILE A 44 5.18 5.73 -2.72
C ILE A 44 4.79 5.79 -1.24
N PRO A 45 3.51 6.04 -0.90
CA PRO A 45 3.07 5.98 0.48
C PRO A 45 3.25 4.53 0.94
N TYR A 46 4.31 4.27 1.68
CA TYR A 46 4.55 3.02 2.39
C TYR A 46 4.25 3.33 3.85
N ASP A 47 3.18 2.72 4.38
CA ASP A 47 2.53 3.07 5.65
C ASP A 47 2.06 4.53 5.71
N SER A 48 0.87 4.80 5.16
CA SER A 48 0.13 5.95 5.65
C SER A 48 -0.37 5.60 7.06
N TYR A 49 -0.11 6.47 8.05
CA TYR A 49 -0.65 6.32 9.41
C TYR A 49 -2.19 6.10 9.40
N GLU A 50 -2.87 6.57 8.36
CA GLU A 50 -4.31 6.36 8.17
C GLU A 50 -4.68 4.89 7.91
N ASP A 51 -3.82 4.13 7.23
CA ASP A 51 -4.02 2.69 6.98
C ASP A 51 -3.84 1.88 8.25
N GLU A 52 -2.88 2.26 9.11
CA GLU A 52 -2.67 1.62 10.41
C GLU A 52 -3.84 1.88 11.37
N GLU A 53 -4.35 3.12 11.44
CA GLU A 53 -5.55 3.45 12.21
C GLU A 53 -6.78 2.67 11.74
N LEU A 54 -6.99 2.59 10.41
CA LEU A 54 -8.12 1.88 9.84
C LEU A 54 -8.01 0.37 10.10
N PHE A 55 -6.82 -0.21 9.96
CA PHE A 55 -6.58 -1.61 10.26
C PHE A 55 -6.85 -1.93 11.73
N ASN A 56 -6.34 -1.10 12.64
CA ASN A 56 -6.56 -1.25 14.07
C ASN A 56 -8.05 -1.14 14.42
N LEU A 57 -8.77 -0.19 13.82
CA LEU A 57 -10.21 -0.04 14.00
C LEU A 57 -10.98 -1.27 13.51
N ILE A 58 -10.63 -1.81 12.34
CA ILE A 58 -11.28 -3.01 11.80
C ILE A 58 -11.05 -4.20 12.72
N ASN A 59 -9.82 -4.38 13.21
CA ASN A 59 -9.47 -5.46 14.13
C ASN A 59 -10.22 -5.34 15.47
N GLU A 60 -10.37 -4.13 16.00
CA GLU A 60 -11.19 -3.89 17.19
C GLU A 60 -12.67 -4.24 16.95
N LEU A 61 -13.24 -3.82 15.81
CA LEU A 61 -14.62 -4.13 15.44
C LEU A 61 -14.83 -5.64 15.28
N GLU A 62 -13.89 -6.35 14.68
CA GLU A 62 -13.91 -7.82 14.57
C GLU A 62 -13.91 -8.47 15.97
N ASN A 63 -13.03 -8.03 16.86
CA ASN A 63 -12.97 -8.53 18.22
C ASN A 63 -14.27 -8.23 19.00
N ASN A 64 -14.85 -7.05 18.84
CA ASN A 64 -16.14 -6.69 19.43
C ASN A 64 -17.27 -7.61 18.93
N PHE A 65 -17.24 -7.99 17.65
CA PHE A 65 -18.19 -8.96 17.09
C PHE A 65 -17.99 -10.38 17.61
N ALA A 66 -16.75 -10.81 17.86
CA ALA A 66 -16.43 -12.14 18.39
C ALA A 66 -16.80 -12.25 19.88
N THR A 67 -16.49 -11.22 20.66
CA THR A 67 -16.77 -11.15 22.10
C THR A 67 -18.20 -10.73 22.43
N LYS A 68 -18.97 -10.31 21.41
CA LYS A 68 -20.32 -9.75 21.54
C LYS A 68 -20.38 -8.47 22.39
N ASP A 69 -19.32 -7.67 22.36
CA ASP A 69 -19.28 -6.37 23.01
C ASP A 69 -19.84 -5.29 22.08
N TYR A 70 -21.10 -4.92 22.31
CA TYR A 70 -21.83 -3.99 21.45
C TYR A 70 -22.03 -2.60 22.07
N ARG A 71 -21.25 -2.22 23.08
CA ARG A 71 -21.45 -0.95 23.83
C ARG A 71 -21.42 0.30 22.94
N TYR A 72 -20.64 0.28 21.87
CA TYR A 72 -20.50 1.39 20.91
C TYR A 72 -21.33 1.21 19.63
N PHE A 73 -22.24 0.22 19.60
CA PHE A 73 -23.06 -0.07 18.44
C PHE A 73 -24.50 0.39 18.67
N LEU A 74 -25.09 0.98 17.64
CA LEU A 74 -26.52 1.25 17.63
C LEU A 74 -27.28 -0.06 17.38
N LYS A 75 -28.01 -0.52 18.40
CA LYS A 75 -28.89 -1.69 18.29
C LYS A 75 -30.25 -1.29 17.71
N GLN A 76 -30.68 -1.98 16.66
CA GLN A 76 -31.99 -1.85 16.04
C GLN A 76 -32.63 -3.21 15.84
N LYS A 77 -33.94 -3.34 16.03
CA LYS A 77 -34.65 -4.55 15.59
C LYS A 77 -34.89 -4.47 14.09
N GLY A 78 -34.62 -5.57 13.40
CA GLY A 78 -34.83 -5.72 11.97
C GLY A 78 -35.49 -7.04 11.62
N PHE A 79 -35.98 -7.13 10.40
CA PHE A 79 -36.50 -8.36 9.84
C PHE A 79 -35.65 -8.72 8.62
N LEU A 80 -35.16 -9.96 8.55
CA LEU A 80 -34.50 -10.50 7.37
C LEU A 80 -35.44 -11.46 6.67
N THR A 81 -35.56 -11.30 5.36
CA THR A 81 -36.22 -12.27 4.49
C THR A 81 -35.17 -13.24 3.96
N ILE A 82 -35.26 -14.50 4.36
CA ILE A 82 -34.43 -15.58 3.83
C ILE A 82 -35.21 -16.26 2.71
N ILE A 83 -34.59 -16.33 1.53
CA ILE A 83 -35.11 -17.09 0.38
C ILE A 83 -34.31 -18.39 0.31
N LYS A 84 -35.00 -19.53 0.45
CA LYS A 84 -34.40 -20.87 0.33
C LYS A 84 -34.65 -21.43 -1.07
N ASP A 85 -33.66 -22.14 -1.61
CA ASP A 85 -33.75 -22.88 -2.88
C ASP A 85 -34.15 -22.07 -4.12
N SER A 86 -33.86 -20.77 -4.15
CA SER A 86 -34.14 -19.86 -5.28
C SER A 86 -35.62 -19.75 -5.68
N ASP A 87 -36.53 -20.38 -4.93
CA ASP A 87 -37.97 -20.29 -5.16
C ASP A 87 -38.55 -19.21 -4.25
N ASP A 88 -39.12 -18.19 -4.88
CA ASP A 88 -39.69 -17.00 -4.23
C ASP A 88 -40.92 -17.34 -3.36
N LYS A 89 -41.39 -18.60 -3.41
CA LYS A 89 -42.46 -19.16 -2.58
C LYS A 89 -42.01 -19.65 -1.21
N GLN A 90 -40.71 -19.87 -1.00
CA GLN A 90 -40.15 -20.33 0.27
C GLN A 90 -39.42 -19.19 1.00
N LYS A 91 -40.19 -18.15 1.35
CA LYS A 91 -39.73 -16.98 2.12
C LYS A 91 -39.95 -17.19 3.60
N GLU A 92 -38.87 -17.08 4.37
CA GLU A 92 -38.91 -17.06 5.83
C GLU A 92 -38.55 -15.66 6.31
N ILE A 93 -39.40 -15.05 7.13
CA ILE A 93 -39.10 -13.76 7.78
C ILE A 93 -38.63 -14.06 9.19
N ILE A 94 -37.39 -13.68 9.50
CA ILE A 94 -36.81 -13.81 10.84
C ILE A 94 -36.63 -12.43 11.48
N SER A 95 -37.05 -12.31 12.75
CA SER A 95 -36.69 -11.16 13.58
C SER A 95 -35.25 -11.30 14.01
N VAL A 96 -34.47 -10.25 13.85
CA VAL A 96 -33.05 -10.18 14.23
C VAL A 96 -32.72 -8.85 14.89
N ASP A 97 -31.70 -8.86 15.71
CA ASP A 97 -31.06 -7.64 16.18
C ASP A 97 -29.97 -7.22 15.18
N LYS A 98 -29.98 -5.94 14.78
CA LYS A 98 -28.99 -5.31 13.92
C LYS A 98 -28.14 -4.38 14.78
N TYR A 99 -26.84 -4.63 14.81
CA TYR A 99 -25.85 -3.77 15.46
C TYR A 99 -25.12 -2.97 14.39
N ILE A 100 -25.11 -1.64 14.53
CA ILE A 100 -24.54 -0.72 13.53
C ILE A 100 -23.45 0.13 14.18
N PHE A 101 -22.27 0.13 13.60
CA PHE A 101 -21.19 1.07 13.89
C PHE A 101 -20.97 1.97 12.67
N LYS A 102 -20.84 3.27 12.91
CA LYS A 102 -20.62 4.26 11.84
C LYS A 102 -19.72 5.38 12.35
N ASN A 103 -18.69 5.70 11.57
CA ASN A 103 -17.90 6.91 11.71
C ASN A 103 -17.70 7.56 10.32
N ASP A 104 -16.80 8.54 10.23
CA ASP A 104 -16.55 9.28 8.99
C ASP A 104 -15.86 8.43 7.89
N LYS A 105 -15.17 7.35 8.27
CA LYS A 105 -14.40 6.48 7.35
C LYS A 105 -15.19 5.25 6.91
N ILE A 106 -15.88 4.58 7.83
CA ILE A 106 -16.53 3.27 7.62
C ILE A 106 -17.91 3.16 8.26
N THR A 107 -18.74 2.31 7.68
CA THR A 107 -20.02 1.86 8.27
C THR A 107 -20.04 0.34 8.24
N VAL A 108 -20.22 -0.27 9.42
CA VAL A 108 -20.23 -1.73 9.58
C VAL A 108 -21.50 -2.12 10.33
N PHE A 109 -22.11 -3.24 9.93
CA PHE A 109 -23.28 -3.77 10.62
C PHE A 109 -23.25 -5.30 10.69
N LYS A 110 -23.82 -5.84 11.76
CA LYS A 110 -23.99 -7.27 11.99
C LYS A 110 -25.42 -7.58 12.40
N TYR A 111 -25.99 -8.64 11.84
CA TYR A 111 -27.27 -9.19 12.26
C TYR A 111 -27.02 -10.38 13.19
N GLU A 112 -27.73 -10.44 14.32
CA GLU A 112 -27.69 -11.55 15.26
C GLU A 112 -29.13 -11.97 15.60
N LYS A 113 -29.39 -13.27 15.63
CA LYS A 113 -30.70 -13.85 15.94
C LYS A 113 -30.79 -14.24 17.42
#